data_AF-A0A226DYA6-F1
#
_entry.id   AF-A0A226DYA6-F1
#
_cell.length_a   1.000
_cell.length_b   1.000
_cell.length_c   1.000
_cell.angle_alpha   90.00
_cell.angle_beta   90.00
_cell.angle_gamma   90.00
#
_symmetry.space_group_name_H-M   'P 1'
#
loop_
_entity.id
_entity.type
_entity.pdbx_description
1 polymer ?
#
loop_
_entity_poly.entity_id
_entity_poly.type
_entity_poly.pdbx_seq_one_letter_code
_entity_poly.pdbx_strand_id
1 'polypeptide(L)'
;MHLIAVLALFVAVAQVQSHGYLKDPVARTSIQTRPEFNTQQPYWWDNQGVWCGNVQQNLQYSSCGRCGDVQGETTANQGGIYDKGVITGTYSAGSIINVVANFQAPHHGYFEVELCPNQQESDNCFTKLPIVGGSEDVRDGNRICVPYDNVNTDITARVQLPAGVTCSRCTLRWTYRTSYPGPAGWDSCYNAQPAQTFRNCADITIN
;
A
#
# COMPACT_ATOMS: atom_id res chain seq x y z
N MET A 1 -36.30 -23.66 -44.25
CA MET A 1 -35.84 -22.32 -43.80
C MET A 1 -35.42 -22.48 -42.34
N HIS A 2 -34.15 -22.84 -42.11
CA HIS A 2 -33.64 -23.09 -40.75
C HIS A 2 -32.91 -21.84 -40.26
N LEU A 3 -33.53 -21.13 -39.31
CA LEU A 3 -32.88 -20.07 -38.55
C LEU A 3 -31.96 -20.72 -37.51
N ILE A 4 -30.65 -20.61 -37.70
CA ILE A 4 -29.67 -20.91 -36.67
C ILE A 4 -29.58 -19.66 -35.80
N ALA A 5 -30.12 -19.72 -34.58
CA ALA A 5 -29.91 -18.70 -33.57
C ALA A 5 -28.54 -18.91 -32.92
N VAL A 6 -27.58 -18.02 -33.20
CA VAL A 6 -26.28 -17.99 -32.51
C VAL A 6 -26.48 -17.28 -31.18
N LEU A 7 -26.46 -18.04 -30.08
CA LEU A 7 -26.41 -17.48 -28.72
C LEU A 7 -24.97 -17.00 -28.46
N ALA A 8 -24.74 -15.68 -28.50
CA ALA A 8 -23.46 -15.10 -28.08
C ALA A 8 -23.38 -15.17 -26.55
N LEU A 9 -22.56 -16.09 -26.03
CA LEU A 9 -22.24 -16.18 -24.61
C LEU A 9 -21.32 -15.01 -24.24
N PHE A 10 -21.88 -13.93 -23.70
CA PHE A 10 -21.09 -12.87 -23.07
C PHE A 10 -20.44 -13.43 -21.81
N VAL A 11 -19.17 -13.82 -21.90
CA VAL A 11 -18.35 -14.11 -20.72
C VAL A 11 -18.07 -12.78 -20.04
N ALA A 12 -18.82 -12.49 -18.98
CA ALA A 12 -18.47 -11.42 -18.06
C ALA A 12 -17.18 -11.81 -17.34
N VAL A 13 -16.05 -11.21 -17.75
CA VAL A 13 -14.80 -11.37 -17.02
C VAL A 13 -14.96 -10.61 -15.70
N ALA A 14 -15.24 -11.34 -14.62
CA ALA A 14 -15.24 -10.76 -13.28
C ALA A 14 -13.82 -10.24 -12.99
N GLN A 15 -13.68 -8.93 -12.85
CA GLN A 15 -12.44 -8.31 -12.39
C GLN A 15 -12.34 -8.60 -10.88
N VAL A 16 -11.55 -9.60 -10.50
CA VAL A 16 -11.21 -9.79 -9.08
C VAL A 16 -10.24 -8.66 -8.72
N GLN A 17 -10.57 -7.88 -7.69
CA GLN A 17 -9.71 -6.82 -7.16
C GLN A 17 -8.95 -7.35 -5.95
N SER A 18 -7.65 -7.06 -5.90
CA SER A 18 -6.84 -7.37 -4.72
C SER A 18 -7.28 -6.49 -3.55
N HIS A 19 -6.97 -6.91 -2.32
CA HIS A 19 -7.27 -6.12 -1.12
C HIS A 19 -6.15 -6.28 -0.10
N GLY A 20 -5.68 -5.14 0.42
CA GLY A 20 -4.67 -5.08 1.46
C GLY A 20 -4.40 -3.65 1.92
N TYR A 21 -3.91 -3.53 3.14
CA TYR A 21 -3.62 -2.24 3.75
C TYR A 21 -2.44 -2.31 4.72
N LEU A 22 -1.85 -1.15 4.97
CA LEU A 22 -0.85 -0.95 6.00
C LEU A 22 -1.52 -1.01 7.39
N LYS A 23 -1.27 -2.11 8.10
CA LYS A 23 -1.87 -2.46 9.40
C LYS A 23 -1.08 -1.89 10.57
N ASP A 24 0.25 -1.89 10.49
CA ASP A 24 1.11 -1.37 11.56
C ASP A 24 2.42 -0.78 10.97
N PRO A 25 2.75 0.50 11.21
CA PRO A 25 1.94 1.53 11.85
C PRO A 25 0.63 1.76 11.06
N VAL A 26 -0.52 1.82 11.74
CA VAL A 26 -1.81 1.82 11.04
C VAL A 26 -1.95 3.04 10.13
N ALA A 27 -2.45 2.82 8.91
CA ALA A 27 -2.73 3.87 7.95
C ALA A 27 -3.87 4.80 8.36
N ARG A 28 -3.84 6.06 7.90
CA ARG A 28 -4.94 7.04 8.03
C ARG A 28 -6.28 6.47 7.55
N THR A 29 -6.27 5.79 6.41
CA THR A 29 -7.44 5.16 5.78
C THR A 29 -7.95 3.92 6.51
N SER A 30 -7.17 3.40 7.46
CA SER A 30 -7.50 2.20 8.27
C SER A 30 -7.58 2.50 9.77
N ILE A 31 -7.52 3.76 10.19
CA ILE A 31 -7.41 4.15 11.61
C ILE A 31 -8.58 3.64 12.46
N GLN A 32 -9.77 3.50 11.87
CA GLN A 32 -10.96 2.94 12.51
C GLN A 32 -10.82 1.48 12.96
N THR A 33 -9.81 0.76 12.45
CA THR A 33 -9.49 -0.61 12.89
C THR A 33 -8.78 -0.64 14.24
N ARG A 34 -8.40 0.53 14.78
CA ARG A 34 -7.64 0.71 16.01
C ARG A 34 -8.42 1.60 16.99
N PRO A 35 -9.42 1.03 17.70
CA PRO A 35 -10.33 1.79 18.56
C PRO A 35 -9.62 2.51 19.72
N GLU A 36 -8.40 2.10 20.08
CA GLU A 36 -7.57 2.77 21.09
C GLU A 36 -7.23 4.23 20.75
N PHE A 37 -7.29 4.64 19.47
CA PHE A 37 -7.05 6.02 19.07
C PHE A 37 -8.29 6.91 19.18
N ASN A 38 -9.48 6.34 19.45
CA ASN A 38 -10.73 7.06 19.69
C ASN A 38 -11.04 8.17 18.65
N THR A 39 -10.76 7.89 17.37
CA THR A 39 -11.01 8.84 16.28
C THR A 39 -12.50 8.94 15.96
N GLN A 40 -12.87 9.93 15.14
CA GLN A 40 -14.24 10.13 14.67
C GLN A 40 -14.30 10.14 13.14
N GLN A 41 -15.49 9.87 12.59
CA GLN A 41 -15.77 9.95 11.16
C GLN A 41 -15.42 11.34 10.55
N PRO A 42 -15.12 11.42 9.24
CA PRO A 42 -15.27 10.37 8.24
C PRO A 42 -14.13 9.34 8.25
N TYR A 43 -14.45 8.11 7.87
CA TYR A 43 -13.47 7.05 7.61
C TYR A 43 -13.51 6.68 6.14
N TRP A 44 -12.37 6.23 5.63
CA TRP A 44 -12.34 5.66 4.29
C TRP A 44 -13.16 4.36 4.31
N TRP A 45 -14.18 4.27 3.47
CA TRP A 45 -15.21 3.22 3.55
C TRP A 45 -14.66 1.82 3.23
N ASP A 46 -13.72 1.73 2.28
CA ASP A 46 -12.99 0.51 1.92
C ASP A 46 -11.49 0.67 2.20
N ASN A 47 -11.13 0.44 3.46
CA ASN A 47 -9.76 0.66 3.91
C ASN A 47 -8.74 -0.30 3.27
N GLN A 48 -9.21 -1.39 2.66
CA GLN A 48 -8.40 -2.42 2.04
C GLN A 48 -8.25 -2.20 0.52
N GLY A 49 -9.05 -1.29 -0.05
CA GLY A 49 -9.09 -0.95 -1.48
C GLY A 49 -8.61 0.47 -1.82
N VAL A 50 -7.58 0.97 -1.14
CA VAL A 50 -7.00 2.30 -1.43
C VAL A 50 -6.09 2.22 -2.66
N TRP A 51 -6.71 2.01 -3.82
CA TRP A 51 -6.08 1.48 -5.04
C TRP A 51 -5.82 2.51 -6.16
N CYS A 52 -5.38 3.70 -5.80
CA CYS A 52 -5.00 4.76 -6.77
C CYS A 52 -6.13 5.10 -7.76
N GLY A 53 -7.38 5.17 -7.29
CA GLY A 53 -8.53 5.45 -8.16
C GLY A 53 -8.92 4.35 -9.15
N ASN A 54 -8.46 3.11 -8.93
CA ASN A 54 -8.67 1.96 -9.81
C ASN A 54 -7.98 2.12 -11.18
N VAL A 55 -6.92 2.91 -11.22
CA VAL A 55 -6.06 3.09 -12.39
C VAL A 55 -4.84 2.17 -12.25
N GLN A 56 -4.60 1.32 -13.24
CA GLN A 56 -3.39 0.50 -13.28
C GLN A 56 -2.15 1.41 -13.38
N GLN A 57 -1.20 1.20 -12.49
CA GLN A 57 -0.03 2.07 -12.35
C GLN A 57 1.16 1.52 -13.12
N ASN A 58 1.94 2.39 -13.77
CA ASN A 58 3.30 2.05 -14.21
C ASN A 58 4.25 1.89 -13.02
N LEU A 59 5.53 1.56 -13.28
CA LEU A 59 6.55 1.37 -12.25
C LEU A 59 6.91 2.66 -11.49
N GLN A 60 6.50 3.82 -11.99
CA GLN A 60 6.70 5.14 -11.38
C GLN A 60 5.48 5.60 -10.58
N TYR A 61 4.38 4.84 -10.58
CA TYR A 61 3.12 5.21 -9.92
C TYR A 61 2.60 6.60 -10.32
N SER A 62 2.81 6.98 -11.59
CA SER A 62 2.62 8.35 -12.07
C SER A 62 1.19 8.87 -12.00
N SER A 63 0.21 7.99 -11.75
CA SER A 63 -1.22 8.32 -11.71
C SER A 63 -1.85 7.91 -10.39
N CYS A 64 -1.06 7.73 -9.34
CA CYS A 64 -1.54 7.44 -8.00
C CYS A 64 -1.42 8.67 -7.13
N GLY A 65 -2.46 8.97 -6.35
CA GLY A 65 -2.40 9.97 -5.29
C GLY A 65 -1.28 9.65 -4.29
N ARG A 66 -0.87 10.68 -3.56
CA ARG A 66 0.25 10.59 -2.62
C ARG A 66 0.02 9.52 -1.56
N CYS A 67 -1.23 9.34 -1.14
CA CYS A 67 -1.63 8.37 -0.14
C CYS A 67 -2.65 7.35 -0.65
N GLY A 68 -2.66 7.11 -1.97
CA GLY A 68 -3.44 6.06 -2.65
C GLY A 68 -4.83 6.47 -3.11
N ASP A 69 -5.22 7.71 -2.86
CA ASP A 69 -6.37 8.37 -3.47
C ASP A 69 -6.16 8.59 -4.99
N VAL A 70 -7.19 9.11 -5.65
CA VAL A 70 -7.12 9.49 -7.07
C VAL A 70 -6.03 10.55 -7.25
N GLN A 71 -5.29 10.50 -8.36
CA GLN A 71 -4.27 11.52 -8.65
C GLN A 71 -4.87 12.93 -8.57
N GLY A 72 -4.21 13.80 -7.79
CA GLY A 72 -4.63 15.20 -7.61
C GLY A 72 -5.61 15.41 -6.44
N GLU A 73 -6.19 14.34 -5.89
CA GLU A 73 -6.91 14.43 -4.64
C GLU A 73 -5.95 14.56 -3.44
N THR A 74 -6.49 15.08 -2.34
CA THR A 74 -5.74 15.32 -1.11
C THR A 74 -6.46 14.80 0.12
N THR A 75 -7.50 13.99 -0.05
CA THR A 75 -8.38 13.57 1.05
C THR A 75 -7.67 12.66 2.06
N ALA A 76 -6.71 11.86 1.60
CA ALA A 76 -5.87 10.97 2.41
C ALA A 76 -4.52 11.59 2.81
N ASN A 77 -4.21 12.78 2.30
CA ASN A 77 -2.97 13.49 2.61
C ASN A 77 -3.06 14.16 4.00
N GLN A 78 -1.93 14.65 4.53
CA GLN A 78 -1.95 15.48 5.74
C GLN A 78 -2.83 16.72 5.51
N GLY A 79 -3.71 16.98 6.48
CA GLY A 79 -4.76 18.01 6.40
C GLY A 79 -6.02 17.59 5.61
N GLY A 80 -6.03 16.40 4.99
CA GLY A 80 -7.21 15.83 4.35
C GLY A 80 -8.24 15.31 5.36
N ILE A 81 -9.44 14.98 4.88
CA ILE A 81 -10.55 14.54 5.74
C ILE A 81 -10.29 13.21 6.49
N TYR A 82 -9.39 12.37 5.95
CA TYR A 82 -8.99 11.12 6.57
C TYR A 82 -7.76 11.26 7.46
N ASP A 83 -7.10 12.42 7.45
CA ASP A 83 -6.06 12.73 8.41
C ASP A 83 -6.69 13.06 9.77
N LYS A 84 -6.39 12.23 10.77
CA LYS A 84 -6.84 12.43 12.16
C LYS A 84 -5.77 13.05 13.06
N GLY A 85 -4.59 13.36 12.53
CA GLY A 85 -3.47 13.90 13.30
C GLY A 85 -2.90 12.93 14.34
N VAL A 86 -3.16 11.63 14.19
CA VAL A 86 -2.79 10.59 15.15
C VAL A 86 -1.43 9.99 14.78
N ILE A 87 -0.48 10.02 15.71
CA ILE A 87 0.78 9.28 15.60
C ILE A 87 0.51 7.81 15.90
N THR A 88 0.74 6.95 14.91
CA THR A 88 0.44 5.51 14.97
C THR A 88 1.68 4.65 15.20
N GLY A 89 2.86 5.27 15.25
CA GLY A 89 4.12 4.62 15.63
C GLY A 89 5.14 5.62 16.14
N THR A 90 5.96 5.22 17.11
CA THR A 90 7.06 6.04 17.64
C THR A 90 8.32 5.20 17.66
N TYR A 91 9.37 5.70 17.01
CA TYR A 91 10.60 4.96 16.76
C TYR A 91 11.83 5.83 17.06
N SER A 92 13.00 5.20 17.09
CA SER A 92 14.28 5.93 17.19
C SER A 92 14.93 6.07 15.83
N ALA A 93 15.62 7.18 15.59
CA ALA A 93 16.44 7.38 14.39
C ALA A 93 17.43 6.22 14.22
N GLY A 94 17.56 5.72 12.98
CA GLY A 94 18.43 4.56 12.70
C GLY A 94 17.95 3.21 13.23
N SER A 95 16.75 3.11 13.85
CA SER A 95 16.21 1.82 14.27
C SER A 95 15.67 0.99 13.11
N ILE A 96 15.64 -0.33 13.29
CA ILE A 96 14.92 -1.25 12.42
C ILE A 96 13.52 -1.44 13.00
N ILE A 97 12.50 -1.13 12.21
CA ILE A 97 11.09 -1.21 12.62
C ILE A 97 10.39 -2.34 11.87
N ASN A 98 9.35 -2.91 12.46
CA ASN A 98 8.44 -3.79 11.74
C ASN A 98 7.36 -2.94 11.07
N VAL A 99 7.16 -3.15 9.77
CA VAL A 99 6.03 -2.63 8.99
C VAL A 99 5.19 -3.82 8.56
N VAL A 100 3.93 -3.85 8.99
CA VAL A 100 3.03 -4.98 8.79
C VAL A 100 1.92 -4.58 7.83
N ALA A 101 1.81 -5.31 6.72
CA ALA A 101 0.68 -5.22 5.80
C ALA A 101 -0.29 -6.38 6.08
N ASN A 102 -1.59 -6.08 6.17
CA ASN A 102 -2.62 -7.10 6.14
C ASN A 102 -3.16 -7.22 4.73
N PHE A 103 -3.19 -8.44 4.22
CA PHE A 103 -3.80 -8.80 2.95
C PHE A 103 -5.03 -9.63 3.20
N GLN A 104 -6.10 -9.33 2.48
CA GLN A 104 -7.37 -10.05 2.56
C GLN A 104 -7.54 -10.94 1.33
N ALA A 105 -7.10 -10.43 0.18
CA ALA A 105 -6.94 -11.15 -1.06
C ALA A 105 -5.75 -10.53 -1.83
N PRO A 106 -4.50 -10.91 -1.52
CA PRO A 106 -3.35 -10.48 -2.30
C PRO A 106 -3.44 -11.10 -3.69
N HIS A 107 -2.92 -10.41 -4.71
CA HIS A 107 -2.77 -10.90 -6.07
C HIS A 107 -1.30 -10.90 -6.47
N HIS A 108 -0.50 -11.61 -5.69
CA HIS A 108 0.95 -11.69 -5.86
C HIS A 108 1.65 -10.31 -5.80
N GLY A 109 2.96 -10.25 -6.06
CA GLY A 109 3.70 -9.03 -6.28
C GLY A 109 4.62 -8.64 -5.14
N TYR A 110 4.68 -7.35 -4.85
CA TYR A 110 5.57 -6.86 -3.81
C TYR A 110 5.02 -5.60 -3.17
N PHE A 111 5.43 -5.33 -1.94
CA PHE A 111 5.28 -4.00 -1.39
C PHE A 111 6.62 -3.37 -1.03
N GLU A 112 6.61 -2.05 -0.97
CA GLU A 112 7.72 -1.21 -0.60
C GLU A 112 7.28 -0.15 0.41
N VAL A 113 8.26 0.42 1.10
CA VAL A 113 8.04 1.41 2.14
C VAL A 113 8.89 2.64 1.86
N GLU A 114 8.27 3.81 1.95
CA GLU A 114 8.90 5.10 1.74
C GLU A 114 8.67 6.00 2.95
N LEU A 115 9.60 6.93 3.19
CA LEU A 115 9.52 7.90 4.27
C LEU A 115 9.55 9.31 3.71
N CYS A 116 8.60 10.13 4.15
CA CYS A 116 8.69 11.58 4.08
C CYS A 116 9.03 12.13 5.48
N PRO A 117 10.23 12.72 5.67
CA PRO A 117 10.64 13.23 6.97
C PRO A 117 10.08 14.63 7.30
N ASN A 118 9.40 15.26 6.35
CA ASN A 118 8.87 16.60 6.52
C ASN A 118 7.68 16.61 7.46
N GLN A 119 7.54 17.69 8.25
CA GLN A 119 6.37 17.95 9.08
C GLN A 119 5.07 18.03 8.27
N GLN A 120 5.17 18.61 7.07
CA GLN A 120 4.13 18.61 6.05
C GLN A 120 4.61 17.80 4.85
N GLU A 121 3.91 16.72 4.55
CA GLU A 121 4.22 15.86 3.42
C GLU A 121 3.99 16.55 2.07
N SER A 122 4.84 16.23 1.10
CA SER A 122 4.77 16.69 -0.28
C SER A 122 5.09 15.53 -1.22
N ASP A 123 4.84 15.69 -2.51
CA ASP A 123 5.08 14.59 -3.47
C ASP A 123 6.57 14.21 -3.59
N ASN A 124 7.46 15.17 -3.30
CA ASN A 124 8.90 15.04 -3.53
C ASN A 124 9.71 14.67 -2.28
N CYS A 125 9.08 14.54 -1.10
CA CYS A 125 9.82 14.20 0.13
C CYS A 125 9.98 12.70 0.38
N PHE A 126 9.23 11.85 -0.34
CA PHE A 126 9.24 10.41 -0.12
C PHE A 126 10.51 9.77 -0.69
N THR A 127 11.21 9.03 0.18
CA THR A 127 12.39 8.26 -0.19
C THR A 127 12.18 6.79 0.19
N LYS A 128 12.51 5.86 -0.70
CA LYS A 128 12.44 4.42 -0.41
C LYS A 128 13.36 4.06 0.74
N LEU A 129 12.84 3.27 1.67
CA LEU A 129 13.59 2.76 2.82
C LEU A 129 14.19 1.38 2.51
N PRO A 130 15.38 1.06 3.02
CA PRO A 130 15.92 -0.29 2.94
C PRO A 130 15.08 -1.28 3.76
N ILE A 131 14.87 -2.46 3.21
CA ILE A 131 14.28 -3.61 3.89
C ILE A 131 15.40 -4.60 4.18
N VAL A 132 15.65 -4.88 5.46
CA VAL A 132 16.77 -5.71 5.94
C VAL A 132 16.35 -7.12 6.33
N GLY A 133 15.06 -7.42 6.20
CA GLY A 133 14.47 -8.74 6.48
C GLY A 133 12.95 -8.65 6.49
N GLY A 134 12.29 -9.74 6.83
CA GLY A 134 10.83 -9.80 6.90
C GLY A 134 10.33 -11.22 7.12
N SER A 135 9.02 -11.42 7.00
CA SER A 135 8.39 -12.74 6.99
C SER A 135 8.49 -13.43 5.63
N GLU A 136 8.84 -12.69 4.57
CA GLU A 136 8.94 -13.16 3.19
C GLU A 136 10.27 -12.71 2.55
N ASP A 137 10.52 -13.14 1.31
CA ASP A 137 11.72 -12.79 0.56
C ASP A 137 11.88 -11.28 0.38
N VAL A 138 13.05 -10.77 0.76
CA VAL A 138 13.47 -9.40 0.42
C VAL A 138 14.07 -9.40 -0.99
N ARG A 139 13.60 -8.49 -1.84
CA ARG A 139 14.05 -8.29 -3.22
C ARG A 139 14.62 -6.88 -3.38
N ASP A 140 15.71 -6.75 -4.13
CA ASP A 140 16.37 -5.48 -4.46
C ASP A 140 16.76 -4.59 -3.25
N GLY A 141 16.75 -5.15 -2.03
CA GLY A 141 17.03 -4.45 -0.78
C GLY A 141 15.94 -3.47 -0.31
N ASN A 142 14.82 -3.34 -1.01
CA ASN A 142 13.74 -2.40 -0.66
C ASN A 142 12.32 -2.87 -1.02
N ARG A 143 12.17 -4.13 -1.45
CA ARG A 143 10.88 -4.76 -1.73
C ARG A 143 10.74 -6.01 -0.88
N ILE A 144 9.53 -6.28 -0.42
CA ILE A 144 9.17 -7.57 0.16
C ILE A 144 8.21 -8.28 -0.78
N CYS A 145 8.51 -9.54 -1.06
CA CYS A 145 7.73 -10.41 -1.92
C CYS A 145 6.37 -10.71 -1.27
N VAL A 146 5.31 -10.67 -2.06
CA VAL A 146 3.96 -11.10 -1.70
C VAL A 146 3.68 -12.35 -2.56
N PRO A 147 4.06 -13.55 -2.12
CA PRO A 147 3.97 -14.77 -2.93
C PRO A 147 2.56 -15.39 -2.95
N TYR A 148 1.58 -14.71 -2.37
CA TYR A 148 0.27 -15.26 -2.10
C TYR A 148 -0.80 -14.79 -3.10
N ASP A 149 -1.81 -15.63 -3.31
CA ASP A 149 -3.01 -15.31 -4.07
C ASP A 149 -4.25 -15.67 -3.26
N ASN A 150 -5.21 -14.75 -3.19
CA ASN A 150 -6.56 -14.96 -2.65
C ASN A 150 -6.61 -15.61 -1.24
N VAL A 151 -5.68 -15.23 -0.36
CA VAL A 151 -5.61 -15.69 1.04
C VAL A 151 -5.51 -14.52 2.02
N ASN A 152 -6.16 -14.66 3.18
CA ASN A 152 -5.98 -13.71 4.26
C ASN A 152 -4.65 -13.98 4.99
N THR A 153 -3.75 -13.00 5.03
CA THR A 153 -2.46 -13.14 5.68
C THR A 153 -1.86 -11.77 6.07
N ASP A 154 -0.96 -11.78 7.05
CA ASP A 154 -0.12 -10.63 7.37
C ASP A 154 1.30 -10.87 6.84
N ILE A 155 1.89 -9.83 6.25
CA ILE A 155 3.30 -9.85 5.81
C ILE A 155 4.05 -8.72 6.50
N THR A 156 5.18 -9.05 7.11
CA THR A 156 6.04 -8.11 7.84
C THR A 156 7.30 -7.81 7.06
N ALA A 157 7.62 -6.52 6.90
CA ALA A 157 8.93 -6.05 6.48
C ALA A 157 9.68 -5.45 7.67
N ARG A 158 10.97 -5.79 7.81
CA ARG A 158 11.89 -5.16 8.76
C ARG A 158 12.60 -4.02 8.03
N VAL A 159 12.18 -2.80 8.31
CA VAL A 159 12.56 -1.59 7.57
C VAL A 159 13.60 -0.80 8.37
N GLN A 160 14.69 -0.42 7.73
CA GLN A 160 15.74 0.40 8.33
C GLN A 160 15.38 1.89 8.21
N LEU A 161 15.12 2.55 9.33
CA LEU A 161 14.95 4.01 9.35
C LEU A 161 16.31 4.71 9.13
N PRO A 162 16.36 5.91 8.50
CA PRO A 162 17.61 6.61 8.28
C PRO A 162 18.25 7.06 9.61
N ALA A 163 19.57 6.93 9.71
CA ALA A 163 20.31 7.48 10.83
C ALA A 163 20.26 9.01 10.82
N GLY A 164 20.09 9.63 11.99
CA GLY A 164 20.09 11.09 12.14
C GLY A 164 18.85 11.83 11.63
N VAL A 165 17.85 11.12 11.09
CA VAL A 165 16.55 11.71 10.72
C VAL A 165 15.62 11.65 11.92
N THR A 166 15.09 12.80 12.32
CA THR A 166 14.11 12.94 13.40
C THR A 166 12.93 13.78 12.92
N CYS A 167 11.75 13.53 13.48
CA CYS A 167 10.52 14.24 13.15
C CYS A 167 9.47 14.00 14.24
N SER A 168 8.69 15.03 14.58
CA SER A 168 7.53 14.85 15.43
C SER A 168 6.37 14.17 14.69
N ARG A 169 6.29 14.36 13.38
CA ARG A 169 5.25 13.78 12.52
C ARG A 169 5.77 13.58 11.09
N CYS A 170 6.39 12.44 10.84
CA CYS A 170 6.73 11.96 9.51
C CYS A 170 5.56 11.20 8.90
N THR A 171 5.57 11.06 7.56
CA THR A 171 4.69 10.14 6.86
C THR A 171 5.45 8.92 6.38
N LEU A 172 5.02 7.74 6.80
CA LEU A 172 5.42 6.46 6.22
C LEU A 172 4.42 6.05 5.16
N ARG A 173 4.89 5.82 3.93
CA ARG A 173 4.06 5.42 2.79
C ARG A 173 4.34 3.97 2.43
N TRP A 174 3.29 3.16 2.48
CA TRP A 174 3.30 1.79 2.01
C TRP A 174 2.69 1.75 0.61
N THR A 175 3.39 1.12 -0.34
CA THR A 175 2.89 0.90 -1.70
C THR A 175 2.96 -0.58 -2.03
N TYR A 176 1.82 -1.21 -2.27
CA TYR A 176 1.72 -2.59 -2.74
C TYR A 176 1.35 -2.61 -4.23
N ARG A 177 2.15 -3.34 -5.02
CA ARG A 177 1.92 -3.55 -6.44
C ARG A 177 1.61 -5.02 -6.69
N THR A 178 0.47 -5.28 -7.32
CA THR A 178 0.07 -6.64 -7.68
C THR A 178 0.88 -7.18 -8.84
N SER A 179 0.75 -8.48 -9.03
CA SER A 179 1.48 -9.25 -10.01
C SER A 179 0.53 -10.34 -10.57
N TYR A 180 -0.75 -10.02 -10.79
CA TYR A 180 -1.73 -11.02 -11.25
C TYR A 180 -1.40 -11.51 -12.69
N PRO A 181 -1.68 -12.79 -13.04
CA PRO A 181 -0.68 -13.79 -13.40
C PRO A 181 -0.05 -13.63 -14.78
N GLY A 182 1.21 -14.09 -14.87
CA GLY A 182 1.89 -14.41 -16.12
C GLY A 182 1.90 -15.92 -16.42
N PRO A 183 2.46 -16.35 -17.57
CA PRO A 183 2.57 -17.76 -17.94
C PRO A 183 3.45 -18.58 -16.97
N ALA A 184 3.52 -19.90 -17.15
CA ALA A 184 4.38 -20.77 -16.33
C ALA A 184 5.84 -20.27 -16.28
N GLY A 185 6.44 -20.24 -15.07
CA GLY A 185 7.80 -19.71 -14.84
C GLY A 185 7.88 -18.21 -14.60
N TRP A 186 6.73 -17.53 -14.52
CA TRP A 186 6.65 -16.11 -14.20
C TRP A 186 6.99 -15.82 -12.72
N ASP A 187 7.60 -14.67 -12.47
CA ASP A 187 8.01 -14.24 -11.14
C ASP A 187 6.79 -13.71 -10.35
N SER A 188 6.35 -14.48 -9.35
CA SER A 188 5.26 -14.10 -8.46
C SER A 188 5.44 -12.76 -7.78
N CYS A 189 6.65 -12.25 -7.68
CA CYS A 189 6.93 -11.04 -6.95
C CYS A 189 7.35 -9.87 -7.85
N TYR A 190 7.17 -9.98 -9.17
CA TYR A 190 7.46 -8.88 -10.08
C TYR A 190 6.60 -8.87 -11.36
N ASN A 191 6.05 -7.69 -11.67
CA ASN A 191 5.38 -7.41 -12.94
C ASN A 191 5.82 -6.04 -13.49
N ALA A 192 6.43 -6.06 -14.69
CA ALA A 192 6.88 -4.86 -15.40
C ALA A 192 5.74 -4.10 -16.10
N GLN A 193 4.60 -4.73 -16.35
CA GLN A 193 3.44 -4.11 -16.99
C GLN A 193 2.64 -3.28 -15.98
N PRO A 194 1.82 -2.31 -16.44
CA PRO A 194 0.87 -1.63 -15.57
C PRO A 194 0.04 -2.61 -14.74
N ALA A 195 -0.08 -2.36 -13.44
CA ALA A 195 -0.68 -3.29 -12.50
C ALA A 195 -1.54 -2.56 -11.48
N GLN A 196 -2.46 -3.29 -10.85
CA GLN A 196 -3.22 -2.73 -9.73
C GLN A 196 -2.23 -2.38 -8.60
N THR A 197 -2.42 -1.22 -7.98
CA THR A 197 -1.52 -0.73 -6.93
C THR A 197 -2.35 -0.11 -5.83
N PHE A 198 -1.93 -0.40 -4.61
CA PHE A 198 -2.54 0.05 -3.37
C PHE A 198 -1.51 0.89 -2.64
N ARG A 199 -1.97 1.97 -2.01
CA ARG A 199 -1.07 2.86 -1.32
C ARG A 199 -1.73 3.43 -0.10
N ASN A 200 -0.98 3.50 0.99
CA ASN A 200 -1.44 4.04 2.25
C ASN A 200 -0.37 4.92 2.88
N CYS A 201 -0.80 5.85 3.73
CA CYS A 201 0.06 6.68 4.55
C CYS A 201 -0.27 6.50 6.02
N ALA A 202 0.76 6.40 6.86
CA ALA A 202 0.68 6.40 8.31
C ALA A 202 1.55 7.53 8.88
N ASP A 203 1.09 8.15 9.96
CA ASP A 203 1.83 9.21 10.65
C ASP A 203 2.65 8.62 11.80
N ILE A 204 3.96 8.87 11.81
CA ILE A 204 4.88 8.33 12.81
C ILE A 204 5.76 9.43 13.40
N THR A 205 6.30 9.17 14.58
CA THR A 205 7.36 9.98 15.21
C THR A 205 8.69 9.23 15.13
N ILE A 206 9.77 9.95 14.83
CA ILE A 206 11.14 9.43 14.89
C ILE A 206 11.94 10.34 15.83
N ASN A 207 12.38 9.77 16.95
CA ASN A 207 13.16 10.44 18.00
C ASN A 207 14.67 10.25 17.81
#